data_AF-A0A1I0GC23-F1
#
_entry.id   AF-A0A1I0GC23-F1
#
_cell.length_a   1.000
_cell.length_b   1.000
_cell.length_c   1.000
_cell.angle_alpha   90.00
_cell.angle_beta   90.00
_cell.angle_gamma   90.00
#
_symmetry.space_group_name_H-M   'P 1'
#
loop_
_entity.id
_entity.type
_entity.pdbx_description
1 polymer ?
#
loop_
_entity_poly.entity_id
_entity_poly.type
_entity_poly.pdbx_seq_one_letter_code
_entity_poly.pdbx_strand_id
1 'polypeptide(L)'
;MSHPVRDARRRIRTAHASIVDGIDACADAVAAPWDTARTTDRKTVADGLHRTLADAGVLEALPRVLADAVDATGYELRATPVPAPPYVVVTSRGPILRATIDPGRLVIRFDTFEVVRDPVPDRPPAYRRLDGTRLEVSLE
;
A
#
# COMPACT_ATOMS: atom_id res chain seq x y z
N MET A 1 -7.96 -18.65 -0.53
CA MET A 1 -7.23 -17.87 0.51
C MET A 1 -6.86 -18.79 1.65
N SER A 2 -5.57 -18.95 1.90
CA SER A 2 -5.01 -19.68 3.06
C SER A 2 -5.38 -18.98 4.38
N HIS A 3 -5.34 -19.71 5.50
CA HIS A 3 -5.62 -19.16 6.83
C HIS A 3 -4.75 -17.95 7.18
N PRO A 4 -3.41 -17.99 6.99
CA PRO A 4 -2.53 -16.85 7.25
C PRO A 4 -2.94 -15.56 6.52
N VAL A 5 -3.30 -15.64 5.24
CA VAL A 5 -3.74 -14.48 4.45
C VAL A 5 -5.02 -13.87 5.04
N ARG A 6 -5.96 -14.70 5.51
CA ARG A 6 -7.19 -14.22 6.14
C ARG A 6 -6.92 -13.57 7.49
N ASP A 7 -6.01 -14.12 8.29
CA ASP A 7 -5.69 -13.63 9.63
C ASP A 7 -4.97 -12.28 9.58
N ALA A 8 -3.94 -12.15 8.72
CA ALA A 8 -3.29 -10.87 8.45
C ALA A 8 -4.29 -9.81 7.97
N ARG A 9 -5.14 -10.16 6.99
CA ARG A 9 -6.16 -9.24 6.47
C ARG A 9 -7.14 -8.79 7.54
N ARG A 10 -7.60 -9.71 8.40
CA ARG A 10 -8.49 -9.40 9.52
C ARG A 10 -7.80 -8.45 10.48
N ARG A 11 -6.56 -8.74 10.90
CA ARG A 11 -5.79 -7.91 11.83
C ARG A 11 -5.64 -6.48 11.35
N ILE A 12 -5.32 -6.28 10.06
CA ILE A 12 -5.18 -4.94 9.47
C ILE A 12 -6.51 -4.20 9.51
N ARG A 13 -7.61 -4.83 9.08
CA ARG A 13 -8.93 -4.17 9.04
C ARG A 13 -9.48 -3.81 10.40
N THR A 14 -9.26 -4.64 11.43
CA THR A 14 -9.87 -4.41 12.75
C THR A 14 -9.03 -3.51 13.63
N ALA A 15 -7.70 -3.62 13.56
CA ALA A 15 -6.81 -2.92 14.48
C ALA A 15 -6.06 -1.75 13.87
N HIS A 16 -6.00 -1.68 12.53
CA HIS A 16 -5.29 -0.63 11.78
C HIS A 16 -6.21 0.10 10.79
N ALA A 17 -7.52 0.15 11.08
CA ALA A 17 -8.49 0.87 10.25
C ALA A 17 -8.09 2.34 10.03
N SER A 18 -7.66 3.03 11.09
CA SER A 18 -7.21 4.43 11.02
C SER A 18 -5.99 4.62 10.10
N ILE A 19 -5.11 3.62 9.98
CA ILE A 19 -3.98 3.66 9.04
C ILE A 19 -4.47 3.49 7.61
N VAL A 20 -5.46 2.61 7.37
CA VAL A 20 -6.09 2.46 6.06
C VAL A 20 -6.79 3.76 5.65
N ASP A 21 -7.54 4.38 6.56
CA ASP A 21 -8.21 5.66 6.32
C ASP A 21 -7.19 6.79 6.10
N GLY A 22 -6.07 6.77 6.81
CA GLY A 22 -4.97 7.72 6.59
C GLY A 22 -4.32 7.59 5.21
N ILE A 23 -4.11 6.35 4.74
CA ILE A 23 -3.63 6.07 3.37
C ILE A 23 -4.64 6.61 2.34
N ASP A 24 -5.93 6.42 2.61
CA ASP A 24 -7.02 6.86 1.76
C ASP A 24 -7.04 8.39 1.60
N ALA A 25 -7.03 9.11 2.73
CA ALA A 25 -7.00 10.57 2.76
C ALA A 25 -5.73 11.14 2.09
N CYS A 26 -4.58 10.47 2.24
CA CYS A 26 -3.35 10.86 1.56
C CYS A 26 -3.46 10.72 0.04
N ALA A 27 -4.16 9.71 -0.45
CA ALA A 27 -4.40 9.51 -1.88
C ALA A 27 -5.41 10.52 -2.43
N ASP A 28 -6.44 10.88 -1.67
CA ASP A 28 -7.37 11.95 -2.03
C ASP A 28 -6.65 13.29 -2.15
N ALA A 29 -5.76 13.62 -1.21
CA ALA A 29 -4.94 14.83 -1.26
C ALA A 29 -4.04 14.89 -2.51
N VAL A 30 -3.51 13.74 -2.97
CA VAL A 30 -2.71 13.65 -4.19
C VAL A 30 -3.55 13.85 -5.45
N ALA A 31 -4.80 13.38 -5.44
CA ALA A 31 -5.71 13.46 -6.58
C ALA A 31 -6.51 14.79 -6.67
N ALA A 32 -6.71 15.47 -5.54
CA ALA A 32 -7.46 16.72 -5.45
C ALA A 32 -7.07 17.82 -6.47
N PRO A 33 -5.78 18.04 -6.80
CA PRO A 33 -5.39 19.08 -7.75
C PRO A 33 -5.49 18.64 -9.22
N TRP A 34 -5.95 17.44 -9.54
CA TRP A 34 -6.00 16.98 -10.93
C TRP A 34 -7.15 17.63 -11.69
N ASP A 35 -6.84 18.26 -12.83
CA ASP A 35 -7.84 18.87 -13.72
C ASP A 35 -8.79 17.85 -14.37
N THR A 36 -8.41 16.57 -14.35
CA THR A 36 -9.22 15.47 -14.88
C THR A 36 -9.24 14.29 -13.91
N ALA A 37 -10.13 13.32 -14.12
CA ALA A 37 -10.22 12.11 -13.30
C ALA A 37 -8.97 11.20 -13.33
N ARG A 38 -7.94 11.53 -14.12
CA ARG A 38 -6.72 10.74 -14.28
C ARG A 38 -5.49 11.61 -14.57
N THR A 39 -4.31 11.08 -14.29
CA THR A 39 -3.03 11.68 -14.69
C THR A 39 -2.13 10.64 -15.36
N THR A 40 -1.26 11.04 -16.29
CA THR A 40 -0.22 10.15 -16.87
C THR A 40 1.12 10.31 -16.16
N ASP A 41 1.23 11.25 -15.22
CA ASP A 41 2.48 11.51 -14.50
C ASP A 41 2.65 10.56 -13.31
N ARG A 42 3.31 9.42 -13.58
CA ARG A 42 3.66 8.42 -12.56
C ARG A 42 4.43 9.02 -11.39
N LYS A 43 5.35 9.94 -11.65
CA LYS A 43 6.27 10.47 -10.64
C LYS A 43 5.50 11.37 -9.69
N THR A 44 4.65 12.24 -10.22
CA THR A 44 3.76 13.07 -9.40
C THR A 44 2.85 12.23 -8.49
N VAL A 45 2.34 11.09 -8.97
CA VAL A 45 1.55 10.17 -8.11
C VAL A 45 2.41 9.53 -7.02
N ALA A 46 3.54 8.91 -7.38
CA ALA A 46 4.36 8.17 -6.43
C ALA A 46 5.04 9.08 -5.39
N ASP A 47 5.66 10.17 -5.84
CA ASP A 47 6.34 11.13 -4.98
C ASP A 47 5.32 11.94 -4.15
N GLY A 48 4.18 12.28 -4.75
CA GLY A 48 3.07 12.92 -4.06
C GLY A 48 2.56 12.05 -2.92
N LEU A 49 2.29 10.77 -3.19
CA LEU A 49 1.82 9.82 -2.19
C LEU A 49 2.87 9.57 -1.10
N HIS A 50 4.14 9.44 -1.47
CA HIS A 50 5.21 9.27 -0.48
C HIS A 50 5.26 10.46 0.48
N ARG A 51 5.21 11.68 -0.06
CA ARG A 51 5.26 12.90 0.73
C ARG A 51 4.04 13.04 1.64
N THR A 52 2.82 12.86 1.12
CA THR A 52 1.60 12.98 1.94
C THR A 52 1.55 11.94 3.06
N LEU A 53 1.98 10.70 2.79
CA LEU A 53 2.07 9.65 3.82
C LEU A 53 3.10 9.98 4.91
N ALA A 54 4.25 10.55 4.54
CA ALA A 54 5.28 10.96 5.50
C ALA A 54 4.82 12.18 6.33
N ASP A 55 4.25 13.20 5.68
CA ASP A 55 3.75 14.40 6.37
C ASP A 55 2.61 14.08 7.35
N ALA A 56 1.79 13.06 7.03
CA ALA A 56 0.71 12.57 7.90
C ALA A 56 1.18 11.59 8.98
N GLY A 57 2.46 11.21 9.04
CA GLY A 57 2.99 10.21 9.97
C GLY A 57 2.53 8.78 9.70
N VAL A 58 1.88 8.53 8.56
CA VAL A 58 1.36 7.22 8.16
C VAL A 58 2.51 6.31 7.75
N LEU A 59 3.53 6.86 7.08
CA LEU A 59 4.69 6.10 6.60
C LEU A 59 5.44 5.43 7.76
N GLU A 60 5.62 6.15 8.86
CA GLU A 60 6.29 5.72 10.09
C GLU A 60 5.49 4.66 10.85
N ALA A 61 4.16 4.62 10.67
CA ALA A 61 3.28 3.63 11.29
C ALA A 61 3.23 2.30 10.52
N LEU A 62 3.53 2.29 9.21
CA LEU A 62 3.43 1.08 8.37
C LEU A 62 4.30 -0.11 8.83
N PRO A 63 5.52 0.07 9.37
CA PRO A 63 6.29 -1.04 9.94
C PRO A 63 5.57 -1.78 11.06
N ARG A 64 4.82 -1.06 11.91
CA ARG A 64 4.01 -1.66 12.98
C ARG A 64 2.84 -2.45 12.41
N VAL A 65 2.20 -1.95 11.36
CA VAL A 65 1.14 -2.69 10.64
C VAL A 65 1.69 -4.01 10.09
N LEU A 66 2.89 -3.98 9.49
CA LEU A 66 3.55 -5.18 8.97
C LEU A 66 3.85 -6.19 10.10
N ALA A 67 4.42 -5.73 11.21
CA ALA A 67 4.73 -6.58 12.35
C ALA A 67 3.48 -7.25 12.94
N ASP A 68 2.43 -6.47 13.18
CA ASP A 68 1.16 -6.97 13.70
C ASP A 68 0.48 -7.95 12.73
N ALA A 69 0.59 -7.71 11.41
CA ALA A 69 0.04 -8.60 10.40
C ALA A 69 0.78 -9.95 10.36
N VAL A 70 2.12 -9.95 10.47
CA VAL A 70 2.93 -11.17 10.55
C VAL A 70 2.63 -11.94 11.83
N ASP A 71 2.57 -11.28 12.98
CA ASP A 71 2.22 -11.90 14.26
C ASP A 71 0.85 -12.60 14.20
N ALA A 72 -0.15 -11.96 13.59
CA ALA A 72 -1.47 -12.55 13.40
C ALA A 72 -1.49 -13.82 12.53
N THR A 73 -0.45 -14.06 11.73
CA THR A 73 -0.31 -15.30 10.95
C THR A 73 0.36 -16.44 11.72
N GLY A 74 0.90 -16.19 12.90
CA GLY A 74 1.72 -17.13 13.67
C GLY A 74 3.14 -17.33 13.10
N TYR A 75 3.57 -16.49 12.16
CA TYR A 75 4.93 -16.45 11.66
C TYR A 75 5.74 -15.36 12.37
N GLU A 76 7.06 -15.44 12.22
CA GLU A 76 7.98 -14.49 12.84
C GLU A 76 8.70 -13.63 11.80
N LEU A 77 8.95 -12.37 12.17
CA LEU A 77 9.81 -11.49 11.41
C LEU A 77 11.28 -11.82 11.68
N ARG A 78 12.08 -11.92 10.60
CA ARG A 78 13.53 -12.12 10.73
C ARG A 78 14.29 -10.90 11.25
N ALA A 79 13.70 -9.72 11.15
CA ALA A 79 14.29 -8.46 11.61
C ALA A 79 13.19 -7.42 11.84
N THR A 80 13.49 -6.40 12.64
CA THR A 80 12.57 -5.29 12.92
C THR A 80 12.36 -4.44 11.66
N PRO A 81 11.11 -4.29 11.17
CA PRO A 81 10.84 -3.51 9.98
C PRO A 81 11.04 -2.01 10.24
N VAL A 82 11.49 -1.31 9.21
CA VAL A 82 11.69 0.15 9.19
C VAL A 82 10.82 0.78 8.10
N PRO A 83 10.49 2.09 8.15
CA PRO A 83 9.60 2.75 7.18
C PRO A 83 10.31 3.04 5.85
N ALA A 84 11.00 2.03 5.31
CA ALA A 84 11.82 2.12 4.12
C ALA A 84 11.93 0.74 3.45
N PRO A 85 12.44 0.67 2.20
CA PRO A 85 12.75 -0.60 1.58
C PRO A 85 13.73 -1.43 2.43
N PRO A 86 13.59 -2.77 2.46
CA PRO A 86 12.66 -3.56 1.65
C PRO A 86 11.24 -3.65 2.22
N TYR A 87 11.02 -3.26 3.48
CA TYR A 87 9.79 -3.49 4.23
C TYR A 87 8.63 -2.63 3.77
N VAL A 88 8.89 -1.36 3.46
CA VAL A 88 7.88 -0.39 3.02
C VAL A 88 8.34 0.22 1.71
N VAL A 89 7.50 0.13 0.68
CA VAL A 89 7.75 0.73 -0.63
C VAL A 89 6.51 1.49 -1.05
N VAL A 90 6.63 2.79 -1.30
CA VAL A 90 5.54 3.57 -1.89
C VAL A 90 5.64 3.52 -3.40
N THR A 91 4.53 3.19 -4.06
CA THR A 91 4.44 3.12 -5.53
C THR A 91 3.34 4.03 -6.04
N SER A 92 3.26 4.22 -7.35
CA SER A 92 2.15 4.93 -8.00
C SER A 92 0.79 4.23 -7.89
N ARG A 93 0.72 3.03 -7.28
CA ARG A 93 -0.55 2.38 -6.92
C ARG A 93 -0.94 2.58 -5.45
N GLY A 94 0.04 2.84 -4.59
CA GLY A 94 -0.12 2.71 -3.15
C GLY A 94 1.13 2.16 -2.44
N PRO A 95 1.13 2.18 -1.09
CA PRO A 95 2.18 1.54 -0.31
C PRO A 95 2.08 0.01 -0.35
N ILE A 96 3.25 -0.63 -0.36
CA ILE A 96 3.43 -2.08 -0.33
C ILE A 96 4.30 -2.43 0.87
N LEU A 97 3.82 -3.36 1.71
CA LEU A 97 4.57 -3.92 2.82
C LEU A 97 5.06 -5.33 2.48
N ARG A 98 6.29 -5.64 2.86
CA ARG A 98 6.90 -6.95 2.58
C ARG A 98 7.66 -7.47 3.78
N ALA A 99 7.40 -8.72 4.13
CA ALA A 99 8.16 -9.45 5.14
C ALA A 99 8.57 -10.81 4.59
N THR A 100 9.82 -11.19 4.84
CA THR A 100 10.27 -12.58 4.68
C THR A 100 9.85 -13.35 5.91
N ILE A 101 9.08 -14.43 5.69
CA ILE A 101 8.56 -15.36 6.70
C ILE A 101 8.92 -16.80 6.27
N ASP A 102 8.87 -17.80 7.13
CA ASP A 102 9.05 -19.19 6.70
C ASP A 102 7.68 -19.78 6.29
N PRO A 103 7.47 -20.29 5.05
CA PRO A 103 8.45 -20.64 4.01
C PRO A 103 8.62 -19.64 2.84
N GLY A 104 8.11 -18.41 2.94
CA GLY A 104 8.06 -17.50 1.81
C GLY A 104 8.08 -16.01 2.15
N ARG A 105 7.19 -15.24 1.50
CA ARG A 105 7.06 -13.79 1.75
C ARG A 105 5.60 -13.40 1.92
N LEU A 106 5.33 -12.64 2.98
CA LEU A 106 4.07 -11.94 3.13
C LEU A 106 4.17 -10.61 2.37
N VAL A 107 3.23 -10.38 1.45
CA VAL A 107 3.10 -9.12 0.71
C VAL A 107 1.73 -8.54 0.98
N ILE A 108 1.70 -7.28 1.40
CA ILE A 108 0.49 -6.52 1.71
C ILE A 108 0.48 -5.29 0.79
N ARG A 109 -0.58 -5.11 0.00
CA ARG A 109 -0.73 -3.95 -0.88
C ARG A 109 -1.95 -3.16 -0.45
N PHE A 110 -1.79 -1.85 -0.37
CA PHE A 110 -2.88 -0.90 -0.17
C PHE A 110 -3.05 -0.13 -1.48
N ASP A 111 -3.87 -0.63 -2.40
CA ASP A 111 -4.08 0.10 -3.65
C ASP A 111 -5.04 1.26 -3.43
N THR A 112 -4.56 2.46 -3.71
CA THR A 112 -5.35 3.69 -3.75
C THR A 112 -5.48 4.24 -5.16
N PHE A 113 -4.61 3.81 -6.07
CA PHE A 113 -4.63 4.17 -7.48
C PHE A 113 -4.61 2.94 -8.39
N GLU A 114 -5.43 2.98 -9.43
CA GLU A 114 -5.41 2.03 -10.52
C GLU A 114 -4.54 2.54 -11.68
N VAL A 115 -3.85 1.61 -12.34
CA VAL A 115 -3.11 1.88 -13.58
C VAL A 115 -3.96 1.48 -14.76
N VAL A 116 -4.50 2.47 -15.46
CA VAL A 116 -5.30 2.31 -16.68
C VAL A 116 -4.36 2.32 -17.88
N ARG A 117 -4.28 1.19 -18.60
CA ARG A 117 -3.48 1.07 -19.81
C ARG A 117 -4.39 1.21 -21.03
N ASP A 118 -3.93 1.99 -22.00
CA ASP A 118 -4.59 2.09 -23.30
C ASP A 118 -4.22 0.86 -24.14
N PRO A 119 -5.17 0.24 -24.87
CA PRO A 119 -4.88 -0.86 -25.78
C PRO A 119 -4.02 -0.45 -26.98
N VAL A 120 -3.95 0.85 -27.31
CA VAL A 120 -3.06 1.37 -28.35
C VAL A 120 -1.62 1.29 -27.85
N PRO A 121 -0.71 0.63 -28.59
CA PRO A 121 0.72 0.58 -28.27
C PRO A 121 1.32 1.99 -28.06
N ASP A 122 2.35 2.07 -27.21
CA ASP A 122 3.13 3.29 -26.92
C ASP A 122 2.38 4.45 -26.23
N ARG A 123 1.09 4.30 -25.93
CA ARG A 123 0.40 5.25 -25.05
C ARG A 123 0.87 5.08 -23.60
N PRO A 124 1.22 6.18 -22.90
CA PRO A 124 1.62 6.09 -21.50
C PRO A 124 0.44 5.60 -20.66
N PRO A 125 0.70 4.80 -19.60
CA PRO A 125 -0.35 4.45 -18.66
C PRO A 125 -0.89 5.71 -17.97
N ALA A 126 -2.19 5.71 -17.70
CA ALA A 126 -2.82 6.68 -16.83
C ALA A 126 -3.06 6.10 -15.44
N TYR A 127 -3.13 6.97 -14.45
CA TYR A 127 -3.36 6.67 -13.06
C TYR A 127 -4.69 7.29 -12.65
N ARG A 128 -5.55 6.50 -12.01
CA ARG A 128 -6.86 6.93 -11.55
C ARG A 128 -6.99 6.62 -10.07
N ARG A 129 -7.46 7.59 -9.29
CA ARG A 129 -7.80 7.41 -7.88
C ARG A 129 -8.97 6.42 -7.75
N LEU A 130 -8.82 5.42 -6.89
CA LEU A 130 -9.88 4.48 -6.52
C LEU A 130 -10.87 5.14 -5.54
N ASP A 131 -12.08 4.60 -5.43
CA ASP A 131 -13.00 4.96 -4.35
C ASP A 131 -12.65 4.09 -3.12
N GLY A 132 -11.87 4.67 -2.20
CA GLY A 132 -11.32 3.97 -1.05
C GLY A 132 -9.97 3.28 -1.29
N THR A 133 -9.52 2.54 -0.27
CA THR A 133 -8.26 1.80 -0.28
C THR A 133 -8.51 0.30 -0.37
N ARG A 134 -8.03 -0.34 -1.44
CA ARG A 134 -8.12 -1.79 -1.64
C ARG A 134 -6.96 -2.50 -0.96
N LEU A 135 -7.27 -3.23 0.11
CA LEU A 135 -6.32 -4.09 0.81
C LEU A 135 -6.22 -5.48 0.15
N GLU A 136 -5.03 -5.81 -0.35
CA GLU A 136 -4.64 -7.13 -0.85
C GLU A 136 -3.53 -7.74 0.03
N VAL A 137 -3.64 -9.03 0.33
CA VAL A 137 -2.65 -9.78 1.11
C VAL A 137 -2.36 -11.08 0.37
N SER A 138 -1.09 -11.39 0.17
CA SER A 138 -0.63 -12.61 -0.51
C SER A 138 0.58 -13.22 0.20
N LEU A 139 0.74 -14.53 -0.01
CA LEU A 139 1.95 -15.26 0.30
C LEU A 139 2.63 -15.62 -1.02
N GLU A 140 3.90 -15.28 -1.15
CA GLU A 140 4.78 -15.61 -2.28
C GLU A 140 5.82 -16.67 -1.91
#